data_AF-A0A6J1QJ57-F1
#
_entry.id   AF-A0A6J1QJ57-F1
#
_cell.length_a   1.000
_cell.length_b   1.000
_cell.length_c   1.000
_cell.angle_alpha   90.00
_cell.angle_beta   90.00
_cell.angle_gamma   90.00
#
_symmetry.space_group_name_H-M   'P 1'
#
loop_
_entity.id
_entity.type
_entity.pdbx_description
1 polymer ?
#
loop_
_entity_poly.entity_id
_entity_poly.type
_entity_poly.pdbx_seq_one_letter_code
_entity_poly.pdbx_strand_id
1 'polypeptide(L)'
;MAHHPATSTKPDETRPRLTNVESTNIDLSTVLGRPSTAPPAPAPAPVNNPPAVTSSPPLPTTSPATPPEPATARIPTPPPPQPAPADVRPLRAEGSQLPPPIPVQVEPGHLIWVPHFHAHVSRQHKMRSRGKRWHIRFNATGTVRAIREIKPKA
;
A
#
# COMPACT_ATOMS: atom_id res chain seq x y z
N MET A 1 67.27 -29.94 -21.06
CA MET A 1 66.60 -28.90 -21.86
C MET A 1 65.16 -29.37 -22.04
N ALA A 2 64.08 -28.73 -21.60
CA ALA A 2 63.83 -27.40 -21.07
C ALA A 2 62.63 -27.44 -20.09
N HIS A 3 62.48 -26.37 -19.32
CA HIS A 3 61.56 -26.12 -18.21
C HIS A 3 60.14 -25.66 -18.65
N HIS A 4 59.08 -26.02 -17.87
CA HIS A 4 57.83 -25.31 -17.41
C HIS A 4 57.03 -24.34 -18.37
N PRO A 5 55.85 -23.73 -18.00
CA PRO A 5 54.64 -24.10 -17.19
C PRO A 5 53.26 -23.64 -17.80
N ALA A 6 52.15 -23.86 -17.03
CA ALA A 6 50.86 -23.10 -16.96
C ALA A 6 49.86 -23.21 -18.15
N THR A 7 48.54 -23.01 -18.09
CA THR A 7 47.57 -22.38 -17.16
C THR A 7 46.12 -22.72 -17.58
N SER A 8 45.20 -22.73 -16.60
CA SER A 8 43.76 -22.36 -16.61
C SER A 8 43.13 -21.79 -17.90
N THR A 9 41.90 -22.22 -18.27
CA THR A 9 40.80 -21.34 -18.78
C THR A 9 39.41 -22.02 -18.71
N LYS A 10 38.61 -21.52 -17.76
CA LYS A 10 37.15 -21.18 -17.69
C LYS A 10 36.01 -22.07 -18.26
N PRO A 11 34.87 -22.15 -17.53
CA PRO A 11 33.59 -22.61 -18.05
C PRO A 11 32.93 -21.57 -18.96
N ASP A 12 32.21 -22.09 -19.94
CA ASP A 12 31.35 -21.41 -20.91
C ASP A 12 30.17 -20.72 -20.19
N GLU A 13 30.30 -19.41 -19.98
CA GLU A 13 29.27 -18.54 -19.43
C GLU A 13 28.49 -17.92 -20.60
N THR A 14 27.55 -18.67 -21.18
CA THR A 14 26.51 -18.08 -22.03
C THR A 14 25.46 -17.43 -21.13
N ARG A 15 25.79 -16.25 -20.60
CA ARG A 15 24.82 -15.33 -19.99
C ARG A 15 24.32 -14.34 -21.06
N PRO A 16 23.00 -14.15 -21.22
CA PRO A 16 22.50 -13.01 -21.98
C PRO A 16 22.92 -11.72 -21.28
N ARG A 17 23.74 -10.96 -22.02
CA ARG A 17 24.24 -9.62 -21.76
C ARG A 17 23.08 -8.66 -21.46
N LEU A 18 22.89 -8.31 -20.19
CA LEU A 18 22.09 -7.15 -19.77
C LEU A 18 22.80 -5.89 -20.29
N THR A 19 22.36 -5.40 -21.44
CA THR A 19 22.78 -4.10 -21.95
C THR A 19 22.19 -3.01 -21.06
N ASN A 20 23.10 -2.20 -20.52
CA ASN A 20 22.90 -0.89 -19.90
C ASN A 20 21.58 -0.22 -20.27
N VAL A 21 20.72 0.02 -19.27
CA VAL A 21 19.78 1.12 -19.32
C VAL A 21 20.40 2.26 -18.52
N GLU A 22 20.69 3.33 -19.24
CA GLU A 22 21.32 4.57 -18.82
C GLU A 22 20.89 5.03 -17.42
N SER A 23 21.89 5.19 -16.54
CA SER A 23 21.78 6.02 -15.36
C SER A 23 21.83 7.48 -15.82
N THR A 24 20.68 8.06 -16.17
CA THR A 24 20.56 9.51 -16.38
C THR A 24 20.70 10.18 -15.01
N ASN A 25 21.94 10.55 -14.67
CA ASN A 25 22.22 11.52 -13.62
C ASN A 25 21.66 12.87 -14.10
N ILE A 26 20.45 13.21 -13.67
CA ILE A 26 19.95 14.58 -13.82
C ILE A 26 20.60 15.41 -12.71
N ASP A 27 21.60 16.18 -13.10
CA ASP A 27 22.30 17.15 -12.26
C ASP A 27 21.32 18.29 -11.90
N LEU A 28 20.97 18.39 -10.62
CA LEU A 28 20.03 19.36 -10.05
C LEU A 28 20.71 20.68 -9.65
N SER A 29 21.96 20.95 -10.05
CA SER A 29 22.72 22.12 -9.55
C SER A 29 22.60 23.41 -10.37
N THR A 30 21.88 23.41 -11.51
CA THR A 30 21.82 24.57 -12.42
C THR A 30 20.71 25.60 -12.13
N VAL A 31 19.84 25.43 -11.12
CA VAL A 31 18.90 26.49 -10.72
C VAL A 31 19.47 27.30 -9.56
N LEU A 32 20.60 27.96 -9.85
CA LEU A 32 21.28 28.89 -8.96
C LEU A 32 20.58 30.25 -9.03
N GLY A 33 19.66 30.47 -8.09
CA GLY A 33 19.14 31.78 -7.71
C GLY A 33 19.28 31.97 -6.20
N ARG A 34 20.42 32.49 -5.75
CA ARG A 34 20.65 33.09 -4.40
C ARG A 34 20.89 34.59 -4.63
N PRO A 35 20.65 35.53 -3.67
CA PRO A 35 20.66 35.33 -2.22
C PRO A 35 19.58 36.09 -1.42
N SER A 36 19.31 35.71 -0.17
CA SER A 36 18.97 36.69 0.86
C SER A 36 19.27 36.16 2.26
N THR A 37 19.95 37.00 3.02
CA THR A 37 20.54 36.77 4.33
C THR A 37 19.53 37.21 5.40
N ALA A 38 18.98 36.27 6.15
CA ALA A 38 18.41 36.53 7.47
C ALA A 38 18.48 35.25 8.31
N PRO A 39 18.95 35.30 9.57
CA PRO A 39 18.82 34.16 10.47
C PRO A 39 17.35 33.97 10.86
N PRO A 40 16.75 32.78 10.67
CA PRO A 40 15.45 32.49 11.26
C PRO A 40 15.60 32.35 12.79
N ALA A 41 14.71 33.03 13.52
CA ALA A 41 14.61 33.02 14.97
C ALA A 41 14.52 31.59 15.57
N PRO A 42 14.93 31.37 16.83
CA PRO A 42 14.75 30.09 17.50
C PRO A 42 13.27 29.72 17.59
N ALA A 43 12.94 28.49 17.21
CA ALA A 43 11.59 27.94 17.33
C ALA A 43 11.16 27.85 18.82
N PRO A 44 9.89 28.16 19.16
CA PRO A 44 9.39 27.99 20.51
C PRO A 44 9.36 26.51 20.92
N ALA A 45 9.70 26.26 22.19
CA ALA A 45 9.78 24.94 22.81
C ALA A 45 8.42 24.18 22.78
N PRO A 46 8.42 22.83 22.80
CA PRO A 46 7.20 22.04 22.90
C PRO A 46 6.52 22.27 24.26
N VAL A 47 5.34 22.89 24.24
CA VAL A 47 4.46 22.99 25.41
C VAL A 47 3.89 21.61 25.72
N ASN A 48 4.28 21.12 26.90
CA ASN A 48 3.80 19.90 27.53
C ASN A 48 2.36 20.10 28.03
N ASN A 49 1.36 19.71 27.23
CA ASN A 49 -0.04 19.70 27.69
C ASN A 49 -0.36 18.33 28.32
N PRO A 50 -0.90 18.29 29.56
CA PRO A 50 -1.38 17.05 30.16
C PRO A 50 -2.65 16.55 29.44
N PRO A 51 -2.95 15.23 29.49
CA PRO A 51 -4.15 14.68 28.89
C PRO A 51 -5.39 15.19 29.63
N ALA A 52 -6.27 15.87 28.89
CA ALA A 52 -7.60 16.23 29.33
C ALA A 52 -8.43 14.94 29.53
N VAL A 53 -8.81 14.69 30.77
CA VAL A 53 -9.85 13.72 31.15
C VAL A 53 -11.16 14.12 30.47
N THR A 54 -11.56 13.36 29.46
CA THR A 54 -12.85 13.54 28.81
C THR A 54 -13.91 12.86 29.67
N SER A 55 -14.61 13.64 30.49
CA SER A 55 -15.83 13.22 31.18
C SER A 55 -16.92 12.97 30.14
N SER A 56 -17.50 11.77 30.14
CA SER A 56 -18.64 11.43 29.29
C SER A 56 -19.86 12.28 29.65
N PRO A 57 -20.61 12.82 28.66
CA PRO A 57 -21.87 13.52 28.93
C PRO A 57 -22.96 12.54 29.40
N PRO A 58 -23.88 12.95 30.29
CA PRO A 58 -25.00 12.11 30.71
C PRO A 58 -26.02 11.91 29.58
N LEU A 59 -26.56 10.70 29.48
CA LEU A 59 -27.63 10.33 28.55
C LEU A 59 -28.95 11.06 28.90
N PRO A 60 -29.71 11.54 27.91
CA PRO A 60 -31.08 12.01 28.15
C PRO A 60 -32.03 10.83 28.38
N THR A 61 -32.61 10.79 29.57
CA THR A 61 -33.78 9.95 29.93
C THR A 61 -34.95 10.35 29.04
N THR A 62 -35.31 9.48 28.09
CA THR A 62 -36.51 9.62 27.27
C THR A 62 -37.63 8.79 27.89
N SER A 63 -38.70 9.48 28.28
CA SER A 63 -39.93 8.92 28.84
C SER A 63 -40.57 7.88 27.90
N PRO A 64 -41.27 6.85 28.42
CA PRO A 64 -41.99 5.91 27.57
C PRO A 64 -43.25 6.60 27.01
N ALA A 65 -43.24 6.86 25.70
CA ALA A 65 -44.43 7.24 24.97
C ALA A 65 -45.28 5.99 24.70
N THR A 66 -46.55 6.09 25.08
CA THR A 66 -47.63 5.12 24.91
C THR A 66 -47.72 4.60 23.45
N PRO A 67 -47.92 3.29 23.21
CA PRO A 67 -48.14 2.79 21.86
C PRO A 67 -49.51 3.22 21.32
N PRO A 68 -49.62 3.77 20.10
CA PRO A 68 -50.91 3.91 19.43
C PRO A 68 -51.42 2.55 18.95
N GLU A 69 -52.72 2.32 19.13
CA GLU A 69 -53.49 1.16 18.68
C GLU A 69 -53.34 0.92 17.16
N PRO A 70 -53.21 -0.34 16.70
CA PRO A 70 -53.22 -0.64 15.29
C PRO A 70 -54.66 -0.59 14.74
N ALA A 71 -54.99 0.51 14.06
CA ALA A 71 -56.16 0.54 13.19
C ALA A 71 -56.00 -0.54 12.11
N THR A 72 -56.91 -1.51 12.09
CA THR A 72 -56.96 -2.59 11.08
C THR A 72 -57.31 -1.97 9.72
N ALA A 73 -56.28 -1.58 8.97
CA ALA A 73 -56.42 -1.23 7.56
C ALA A 73 -56.70 -2.51 6.77
N ARG A 74 -57.86 -2.59 6.11
CA ARG A 74 -58.16 -3.66 5.17
C ARG A 74 -57.22 -3.54 3.97
N ILE A 75 -56.26 -4.45 3.88
CA ILE A 75 -55.33 -4.55 2.74
C ILE A 75 -56.13 -5.02 1.51
N PRO A 76 -56.17 -4.27 0.40
CA PRO A 76 -56.71 -4.77 -0.86
C PRO A 76 -55.87 -5.95 -1.35
N THR A 77 -56.54 -7.04 -1.73
CA THR A 77 -55.90 -8.23 -2.29
C THR A 77 -55.04 -7.86 -3.51
N PRO A 78 -53.74 -8.25 -3.57
CA PRO A 78 -52.91 -7.96 -4.72
C PRO A 78 -53.41 -8.71 -5.97
N PRO A 79 -53.24 -8.14 -7.18
CA PRO A 79 -53.61 -8.81 -8.43
C PRO A 79 -52.78 -10.10 -8.62
N PRO A 80 -53.30 -11.07 -9.40
CA PRO A 80 -52.61 -12.33 -9.65
C PRO A 80 -51.23 -12.10 -10.29
N PRO A 81 -50.24 -12.98 -10.01
CA PRO A 81 -48.89 -12.84 -10.55
C PRO A 81 -48.92 -12.88 -12.08
N GLN A 82 -48.43 -11.81 -12.71
CA GLN A 82 -48.23 -11.78 -14.15
C GLN A 82 -47.08 -12.76 -14.49
N PRO A 83 -47.18 -13.57 -15.57
CA PRO A 83 -46.09 -14.46 -15.97
C PRO A 83 -44.82 -13.65 -16.20
N ALA A 84 -43.76 -13.98 -15.47
CA ALA A 84 -42.47 -13.32 -15.64
C ALA A 84 -42.01 -13.47 -17.10
N PRO A 85 -41.53 -12.39 -17.76
CA PRO A 85 -40.95 -12.52 -19.09
C PRO A 85 -39.82 -13.55 -19.05
N ALA A 86 -39.94 -14.57 -19.90
CA ALA A 86 -38.89 -15.55 -20.10
C ALA A 86 -37.61 -14.84 -20.53
N ASP A 87 -36.51 -15.20 -19.89
CA ASP A 87 -35.14 -14.82 -20.24
C ASP A 87 -34.60 -13.50 -19.64
N VAL A 88 -34.81 -13.26 -18.34
CA VAL A 88 -33.89 -12.41 -17.58
C VAL A 88 -32.65 -13.24 -17.25
N ARG A 89 -31.69 -13.31 -18.17
CA ARG A 89 -30.36 -13.85 -17.85
C ARG A 89 -29.76 -12.95 -16.78
N PRO A 90 -29.33 -13.49 -15.61
CA PRO A 90 -28.63 -12.67 -14.65
C PRO A 90 -27.35 -12.15 -15.32
N LEU A 91 -27.25 -10.82 -15.41
CA LEU A 91 -26.05 -10.13 -15.86
C LEU A 91 -24.92 -10.58 -14.93
N ARG A 92 -24.07 -11.52 -15.39
CA ARG A 92 -22.87 -11.85 -14.66
C ARG A 92 -22.02 -10.61 -14.69
N ALA A 93 -21.80 -10.01 -13.52
CA ALA A 93 -20.76 -9.03 -13.36
C ALA A 93 -19.46 -9.76 -13.72
N GLU A 94 -18.97 -9.55 -14.94
CA GLU A 94 -17.59 -9.77 -15.33
C GLU A 94 -16.76 -8.92 -14.36
N GLY A 95 -16.45 -9.50 -13.19
CA GLY A 95 -15.69 -8.82 -12.16
C GLY A 95 -14.35 -8.43 -12.76
N SER A 96 -14.03 -7.14 -12.74
CA SER A 96 -12.74 -6.63 -13.21
C SER A 96 -11.63 -7.48 -12.60
N GLN A 97 -10.92 -8.22 -13.44
CA GLN A 97 -9.84 -9.10 -13.01
C GLN A 97 -8.85 -8.29 -12.18
N LEU A 98 -8.60 -8.72 -10.94
CA LEU A 98 -7.70 -8.00 -10.06
C LEU A 98 -6.29 -7.94 -10.68
N PRO A 99 -5.61 -6.78 -10.60
CA PRO A 99 -4.26 -6.67 -11.10
C PRO A 99 -3.33 -7.64 -10.35
N PRO A 100 -2.37 -8.26 -11.04
CA PRO A 100 -1.50 -9.25 -10.43
C PRO A 100 -0.58 -8.63 -9.37
N PRO A 101 -0.14 -9.41 -8.36
CA PRO A 101 0.88 -8.98 -7.41
C PRO A 101 2.23 -8.67 -8.09
N ILE A 102 2.98 -7.75 -7.48
CA ILE A 102 4.27 -7.27 -7.99
C ILE A 102 5.41 -7.99 -7.25
N PRO A 103 6.35 -8.64 -7.95
CA PRO A 103 7.52 -9.23 -7.32
C PRO A 103 8.51 -8.15 -6.89
N VAL A 104 8.93 -8.18 -5.63
CA VAL A 104 9.93 -7.28 -5.04
C VAL A 104 11.05 -8.08 -4.42
N GLN A 105 12.28 -7.81 -4.84
CA GLN A 105 13.48 -8.40 -4.24
C GLN A 105 13.90 -7.58 -3.03
N VAL A 106 13.87 -8.17 -1.83
CA VAL A 106 14.28 -7.48 -0.58
C VAL A 106 15.71 -7.78 -0.15
N GLU A 107 16.20 -8.95 -0.55
CA GLU A 107 17.56 -9.43 -0.32
C GLU A 107 17.97 -10.20 -1.60
N PRO A 108 19.26 -10.24 -1.98
CA PRO A 108 19.68 -11.00 -3.16
C PRO A 108 19.16 -12.44 -3.10
N GLY A 109 18.36 -12.82 -4.11
CA GLY A 109 17.71 -14.14 -4.17
C GLY A 109 16.42 -14.31 -3.35
N HIS A 110 15.96 -13.29 -2.61
CA HIS A 110 14.71 -13.36 -1.84
C HIS A 110 13.64 -12.44 -2.41
N LEU A 111 12.64 -13.05 -3.07
CA LEU A 111 11.51 -12.36 -3.70
C LEU A 111 10.25 -12.42 -2.84
N ILE A 112 9.52 -11.31 -2.81
CA ILE A 112 8.25 -11.15 -2.12
C ILE A 112 7.20 -10.70 -3.13
N TRP A 113 6.03 -11.32 -3.10
CA TRP A 113 4.88 -10.92 -3.90
C TRP A 113 4.05 -9.88 -3.15
N VAL A 114 4.11 -8.64 -3.61
CA VAL A 114 3.40 -7.51 -2.99
C VAL A 114 2.08 -7.27 -3.72
N PRO A 115 0.92 -7.25 -3.04
CA PRO A 115 -0.35 -6.91 -3.66
C PRO A 115 -0.30 -5.54 -4.35
N HIS A 116 -0.91 -5.43 -5.53
CA HIS A 116 -0.92 -4.19 -6.31
C HIS A 116 -1.44 -2.98 -5.52
N PHE A 117 -2.49 -3.18 -4.72
CA PHE A 117 -3.01 -2.14 -3.81
C PHE A 117 -1.95 -1.58 -2.86
N HIS A 118 -1.05 -2.43 -2.33
CA HIS A 118 0.01 -1.98 -1.43
C HIS A 118 1.11 -1.19 -2.14
N ALA A 119 1.37 -1.49 -3.40
CA ALA A 119 2.38 -0.77 -4.17
C ALA A 119 1.88 0.60 -4.65
N HIS A 120 0.66 0.65 -5.19
CA HIS A 120 0.16 1.85 -5.85
C HIS A 120 -0.73 2.73 -4.95
N VAL A 121 -1.53 2.13 -4.07
CA VAL A 121 -2.51 2.86 -3.25
C VAL A 121 -1.95 3.19 -1.87
N SER A 122 -1.66 2.19 -1.02
CA SER A 122 -1.11 2.46 0.32
C SER A 122 0.37 2.86 0.29
N ARG A 123 1.07 2.46 -0.77
CA ARG A 123 2.51 2.68 -1.00
C ARG A 123 3.40 2.16 0.12
N GLN A 124 2.89 1.22 0.92
CA GLN A 124 3.58 0.63 2.06
C GLN A 124 3.20 -0.85 2.18
N HIS A 125 4.22 -1.68 2.37
CA HIS A 125 4.04 -3.10 2.65
C HIS A 125 4.92 -3.51 3.84
N LYS A 126 4.29 -4.13 4.84
CA LYS A 126 4.96 -4.68 6.01
C LYS A 126 4.71 -6.18 6.04
N MET A 127 5.75 -6.96 6.22
CA MET A 127 5.61 -8.41 6.32
C MET A 127 6.73 -9.05 7.14
N ARG A 128 6.57 -10.34 7.43
CA ARG A 128 7.61 -11.19 8.02
C ARG A 128 8.06 -12.22 6.99
N SER A 129 9.36 -12.36 6.82
CA SER A 129 9.94 -13.36 5.93
C SER A 129 11.33 -13.75 6.39
N ARG A 130 11.65 -15.05 6.35
CA ARG A 130 12.95 -15.59 6.82
C ARG A 130 13.32 -15.15 8.26
N GLY A 131 12.33 -15.06 9.16
CA GLY A 131 12.53 -14.58 10.53
C GLY A 131 12.75 -13.07 10.68
N LYS A 132 12.87 -12.33 9.57
CA LYS A 132 13.05 -10.87 9.53
C LYS A 132 11.71 -10.18 9.32
N ARG A 133 11.57 -8.96 9.86
CA ARG A 133 10.44 -8.06 9.55
C ARG A 133 10.88 -7.08 8.49
N TRP A 134 10.10 -6.90 7.44
CA TRP A 134 10.40 -6.00 6.33
C TRP A 134 9.38 -4.85 6.29
N HIS A 135 9.87 -3.66 5.93
CA HIS A 135 9.06 -2.49 5.60
C HIS A 135 9.51 -1.97 4.23
N ILE A 136 8.66 -2.20 3.24
CA ILE A 136 8.85 -1.77 1.86
C ILE A 136 8.00 -0.53 1.63
N ARG A 137 8.59 0.50 1.04
CA ARG A 137 7.93 1.75 0.64
C ARG A 137 8.01 1.92 -0.86
N PHE A 138 6.91 2.39 -1.43
CA PHE A 138 6.77 2.61 -2.87
C PHE A 138 6.61 4.10 -3.19
N ASN A 139 6.96 4.47 -4.41
CA ASN A 139 6.62 5.77 -5.00
C ASN A 139 5.18 5.77 -5.52
N ALA A 140 4.70 6.92 -5.97
CA ALA A 140 3.39 7.03 -6.61
C ALA A 140 3.25 6.13 -7.86
N THR A 141 4.37 5.85 -8.54
CA THR A 141 4.42 4.99 -9.72
C THR A 141 4.38 3.49 -9.40
N GLY A 142 4.37 3.09 -8.12
CA GLY A 142 4.49 1.69 -7.70
C GLY A 142 5.91 1.13 -7.73
N THR A 143 6.92 1.95 -8.03
CA THR A 143 8.34 1.58 -7.94
C THR A 143 8.81 1.59 -6.48
N VAL A 144 9.78 0.74 -6.14
CA VAL A 144 10.32 0.67 -4.78
C VAL A 144 11.16 1.91 -4.48
N ARG A 145 10.84 2.60 -3.38
CA ARG A 145 11.58 3.74 -2.86
C ARG A 145 12.57 3.35 -1.78
N ALA A 146 12.16 2.44 -0.90
CA ALA A 146 13.00 1.99 0.21
C ALA A 146 12.58 0.61 0.69
N ILE A 147 13.58 -0.20 1.05
CA ILE A 147 13.40 -1.50 1.72
C ILE A 147 14.17 -1.43 3.03
N ARG A 148 13.51 -1.72 4.15
CA ARG A 148 14.14 -1.72 5.47
C ARG A 148 13.78 -2.97 6.24
N GLU A 149 14.77 -3.58 6.87
CA GLU A 149 14.56 -4.58 7.90
C GLU A 149 14.23 -3.89 9.23
N ILE A 150 13.12 -4.28 9.86
CA ILE A 150 12.71 -3.80 11.19
C ILE A 150 13.35 -4.72 12.22
N LYS A 151 14.43 -4.26 12.85
CA LYS A 151 15.02 -4.93 14.00
C LYS A 151 14.03 -4.92 15.18
N PRO A 152 13.91 -6.01 15.95
CA PRO A 152 13.22 -5.96 17.23
C PRO A 152 13.91 -4.95 18.14
N LYS A 153 13.10 -4.17 18.88
CA LYS A 153 13.60 -3.33 19.96
C LYS A 153 14.04 -4.28 21.08
N ALA A 154 15.34 -4.30 21.36
CA ALA A 154 15.93 -5.04 22.47
C ALA A 154 15.57 -4.37 23.81
#